data_AF-A0A9E1UV56-F1
#
_entry.id   AF-A0A9E1UV56-F1
#
_cell.length_a   1.000
_cell.length_b   1.000
_cell.length_c   1.000
_cell.angle_alpha   90.00
_cell.angle_beta   90.00
_cell.angle_gamma   90.00
#
_symmetry.space_group_name_H-M   'P 1'
#
loop_
_entity.id
_entity.type
_entity.pdbx_description
1 polymer ?
#
loop_
_entity_poly.entity_id
_entity_poly.type
_entity_poly.pdbx_seq_one_letter_code
_entity_poly.pdbx_strand_id
1 'polypeptide(L)'
;ELYGRKTLAGQQDFENLAWIQKQTGREPAVAALDFMDYSPSRVEHGAKPRGATEKAVAWVRAGGGILTYCWHWNAPADLLDQPGGQEWYKGFYTKATTFDIAAVLADPAGERYRLLLRDIDAIAAELRKFADADIPILWRPLHEAQGGWFWWGAKGPEPLVQLWHLLYRRLTRHHGLHNLIWVYSPPSGGLSASAWYPGDEWVDIVAPDIYAGRRPSMSAEWESAQVAYGGRKLVALGEGGDPPDPELMRTFQTRWSWFATWGGAFIRDASAEHLRKVFLDEDVITRDELPAWTKPSPQPDPASAPGLRRTYRNPIINYGGAADPTVLLYEGTYYLYPTTDSRGYDVFVSSDLVHWERKPKCFRDLRGGVWAPDVYHHAEDGKIYLYYTANDPDRRPRGKLVGVAVADHPLGPFEDKGVLVKGAIDAHLFRDDDGSLYLYYVMLPGGFQNFVQPMADPLTPKGEPKLILQPSEGWERRHGHVTEGPWMLKRNGVYYYMYSGSGANGPDYAIGYATATSPTGPFTKHPGNPIAQRGNGIFGPGHHCTAKGPDGRLWLIYHQKNTTKVDWDRFVTIDPLWFDDKGIIHIRLSRGTDEPAP
;
A
#
# COMPACT_ATOMS: atom_id res chain seq x y z
N GLU A 1 21.99 3.36 -16.76
CA GLU A 1 22.96 2.99 -17.84
C GLU A 1 23.34 4.16 -18.75
N LEU A 2 22.42 4.98 -19.25
CA LEU A 2 22.73 6.10 -20.15
C LEU A 2 23.32 7.34 -19.46
N TYR A 3 23.04 7.54 -18.17
CA TYR A 3 23.46 8.72 -17.43
C TYR A 3 24.97 8.97 -17.50
N GLY A 4 25.36 10.23 -17.68
CA GLY A 4 26.75 10.63 -17.87
C GLY A 4 27.27 10.46 -19.31
N ARG A 5 26.55 9.73 -20.17
CA ARG A 5 26.97 9.43 -21.55
C ARG A 5 26.02 10.00 -22.60
N LYS A 6 24.73 9.85 -22.40
CA LYS A 6 23.67 10.29 -23.32
C LYS A 6 22.58 11.03 -22.56
N THR A 7 21.88 11.92 -23.25
CA THR A 7 20.74 12.70 -22.73
C THR A 7 19.48 12.28 -23.47
N LEU A 8 18.41 11.94 -22.75
CA LEU A 8 17.13 11.64 -23.39
C LEU A 8 16.45 12.95 -23.83
N ALA A 9 16.04 13.02 -25.10
CA ALA A 9 15.29 14.16 -25.60
C ALA A 9 13.87 14.16 -25.06
N GLY A 10 13.39 15.28 -24.53
CA GLY A 10 12.03 15.38 -24.03
C GLY A 10 11.37 16.73 -24.30
N GLN A 11 10.05 16.70 -24.28
CA GLN A 11 9.22 17.85 -24.63
C GLN A 11 7.93 17.82 -23.80
N GLN A 12 7.50 19.00 -23.34
CA GLN A 12 6.19 19.19 -22.74
C GLN A 12 5.10 19.10 -23.81
N ASP A 13 4.02 18.36 -23.49
CA ASP A 13 2.79 18.17 -24.26
C ASP A 13 2.89 17.45 -25.62
N PHE A 14 1.86 16.65 -25.95
CA PHE A 14 1.82 15.89 -27.19
C PHE A 14 1.76 16.73 -28.46
N GLU A 15 1.25 17.96 -28.39
CA GLU A 15 1.17 18.82 -29.56
C GLU A 15 2.58 19.20 -30.04
N ASN A 16 3.45 19.56 -29.11
CA ASN A 16 4.81 19.95 -29.40
C ASN A 16 5.71 18.76 -29.73
N LEU A 17 5.46 17.56 -29.19
CA LEU A 17 6.10 16.32 -29.67
C LEU A 17 5.89 16.12 -31.19
N ALA A 18 4.62 16.19 -31.63
CA ALA A 18 4.27 16.03 -33.04
C ALA A 18 4.83 17.16 -33.92
N TRP A 19 4.91 18.37 -33.38
CA TRP A 19 5.53 19.49 -34.07
C TRP A 19 7.04 19.29 -34.27
N ILE A 20 7.77 18.87 -33.24
CA ILE A 20 9.22 18.57 -33.34
C ILE A 20 9.48 17.49 -34.38
N GLN A 21 8.69 16.41 -34.37
CA GLN A 21 8.82 15.34 -35.37
C GLN A 21 8.69 15.86 -36.81
N LYS A 22 7.80 16.83 -37.07
CA LYS A 22 7.68 17.47 -38.38
C LYS A 22 8.89 18.33 -38.74
N GLN A 23 9.55 18.94 -37.76
CA GLN A 23 10.74 19.78 -37.99
C GLN A 23 12.00 18.93 -38.21
N THR A 24 12.21 17.90 -37.39
CA THR A 24 13.49 17.18 -37.28
C THR A 24 13.46 15.79 -37.90
N GLY A 25 12.28 15.21 -38.12
CA GLY A 25 12.13 13.79 -38.48
C GLY A 25 12.27 12.84 -37.28
N ARG A 26 12.53 13.35 -36.08
CA ARG A 26 12.70 12.57 -34.84
C ARG A 26 11.68 12.99 -33.80
N GLU A 27 11.16 12.02 -33.06
CA GLU A 27 10.22 12.28 -31.97
C GLU A 27 10.96 12.25 -30.61
N PRO A 28 10.69 13.18 -29.68
CA PRO A 28 11.29 13.14 -28.34
C PRO A 28 11.06 11.79 -27.63
N ALA A 29 12.09 11.30 -26.93
CA ALA A 29 12.04 10.05 -26.17
C ALA A 29 11.16 10.16 -24.91
N VAL A 30 11.12 11.35 -24.29
CA VAL A 30 10.35 11.63 -23.08
C VAL A 30 9.19 12.58 -23.39
N ALA A 31 7.96 12.16 -23.07
CA ALA A 31 6.79 13.05 -23.07
C ALA A 31 6.56 13.58 -21.65
N ALA A 32 6.67 14.89 -21.47
CA ALA A 32 6.34 15.57 -20.23
C ALA A 32 4.89 16.05 -20.25
N LEU A 33 4.09 15.57 -19.30
CA LEU A 33 2.64 15.70 -19.27
C LEU A 33 2.17 16.17 -17.88
N ASP A 34 0.89 16.49 -17.77
CA ASP A 34 0.35 17.15 -16.57
C ASP A 34 -1.02 16.58 -16.21
N PHE A 35 -1.25 16.33 -14.91
CA PHE A 35 -2.56 15.96 -14.39
C PHE A 35 -3.44 17.15 -13.96
N MET A 36 -3.04 18.39 -14.23
CA MET A 36 -3.76 19.62 -13.84
C MET A 36 -5.28 19.52 -13.99
N ASP A 37 -5.77 19.09 -15.16
CA ASP A 37 -7.21 19.00 -15.46
C ASP A 37 -7.95 17.87 -14.73
N TYR A 38 -7.23 16.92 -14.13
CA TYR A 38 -7.80 15.89 -13.26
C TYR A 38 -7.98 16.34 -11.81
N SER A 39 -7.45 17.51 -11.43
CA SER A 39 -7.69 18.07 -10.10
C SER A 39 -9.21 18.23 -9.90
N PRO A 40 -9.82 17.62 -8.87
CA PRO A 40 -11.27 17.67 -8.68
C PRO A 40 -11.85 19.08 -8.68
N SER A 41 -11.15 20.06 -8.09
CA SER A 41 -11.60 21.47 -8.12
C SER A 41 -11.71 22.04 -9.53
N ARG A 42 -10.88 21.62 -10.49
CA ARG A 42 -11.02 22.01 -11.91
C ARG A 42 -12.16 21.26 -12.59
N VAL A 43 -12.32 19.97 -12.30
CA VAL A 43 -13.42 19.14 -12.85
C VAL A 43 -14.78 19.69 -12.43
N GLU A 44 -14.91 20.11 -11.17
CA GLU A 44 -16.10 20.78 -10.62
C GLU A 44 -16.44 22.08 -11.39
N HIS A 45 -15.43 22.80 -11.87
CA HIS A 45 -15.58 23.99 -12.72
C HIS A 45 -15.66 23.68 -14.23
N GLY A 46 -15.83 22.40 -14.59
CA GLY A 46 -16.10 21.96 -15.96
C GLY A 46 -14.87 21.65 -16.80
N ALA A 47 -13.66 21.59 -16.20
CA ALA A 47 -12.50 21.05 -16.90
C ALA A 47 -12.76 19.59 -17.32
N LYS A 48 -12.27 19.23 -18.51
CA LYS A 48 -12.46 17.90 -19.07
C LYS A 48 -11.09 17.35 -19.47
N PRO A 49 -10.54 16.38 -18.73
CA PRO A 49 -9.26 15.75 -19.07
C PRO A 49 -9.25 15.03 -20.43
N ARG A 50 -10.43 14.71 -20.99
CA ARG A 50 -10.60 14.11 -22.34
C ARG A 50 -9.73 12.87 -22.59
N GLY A 51 -9.63 12.02 -21.57
CA GLY A 51 -8.87 10.77 -21.62
C GLY A 51 -7.38 10.98 -21.89
N ALA A 52 -6.78 12.02 -21.30
CA ALA A 52 -5.36 12.33 -21.48
C ALA A 52 -4.45 11.18 -21.04
N THR A 53 -4.85 10.46 -19.99
CA THR A 53 -4.15 9.28 -19.48
C THR A 53 -4.15 8.14 -20.50
N GLU A 54 -5.31 7.83 -21.06
CA GLU A 54 -5.47 6.77 -22.07
C GLU A 54 -4.69 7.10 -23.35
N LYS A 55 -4.63 8.37 -23.74
CA LYS A 55 -3.79 8.83 -24.86
C LYS A 55 -2.30 8.60 -24.59
N ALA A 56 -1.85 8.85 -23.36
CA ALA A 56 -0.46 8.62 -23.00
C ALA A 56 -0.11 7.11 -22.97
N VAL A 57 -1.00 6.27 -22.44
CA VAL A 57 -0.87 4.81 -22.54
C VAL A 57 -0.79 4.37 -24.01
N ALA A 58 -1.67 4.90 -24.87
CA ALA A 58 -1.67 4.57 -26.29
C ALA A 58 -0.37 5.00 -27.00
N TRP A 59 0.18 6.17 -26.65
CA TRP A 59 1.45 6.67 -27.19
C TRP A 59 2.61 5.74 -26.86
N VAL A 60 2.73 5.32 -25.59
CA VAL A 60 3.77 4.36 -25.16
C VAL A 60 3.59 3.00 -25.85
N ARG A 61 2.35 2.51 -25.98
CA ARG A 61 2.07 1.24 -26.68
C ARG A 61 2.38 1.28 -28.17
N ALA A 62 2.22 2.43 -28.83
CA ALA A 62 2.41 2.56 -30.26
C ALA A 62 3.90 2.54 -30.68
N GLY A 63 4.79 3.09 -29.86
CA GLY A 63 6.19 3.30 -30.26
C GLY A 63 7.23 3.14 -29.15
N GLY A 64 6.81 2.79 -27.93
CA GLY A 64 7.60 2.98 -26.72
C GLY A 64 7.60 4.44 -26.28
N GLY A 65 8.59 4.80 -25.45
CA GLY A 65 8.73 6.16 -24.92
C GLY A 65 8.63 6.19 -23.41
N ILE A 66 9.13 7.27 -22.83
CA ILE A 66 9.18 7.49 -21.38
C ILE A 66 8.20 8.60 -21.03
N LEU A 67 7.41 8.40 -19.98
CA LEU A 67 6.47 9.40 -19.49
C LEU A 67 7.02 10.05 -18.23
N THR A 68 7.00 11.39 -18.20
CA THR A 68 7.14 12.17 -16.98
C THR A 68 5.89 12.98 -16.76
N TYR A 69 5.38 12.98 -15.53
CA TYR A 69 4.16 13.69 -15.17
C TYR A 69 4.45 14.67 -14.05
N CYS A 70 4.13 15.94 -14.27
CA CYS A 70 3.92 16.89 -13.19
C CYS A 70 2.43 16.98 -12.84
N TRP A 71 2.13 17.77 -11.82
CA TRP A 71 0.77 18.08 -11.45
C TRP A 71 0.70 19.52 -10.99
N HIS A 72 0.18 20.40 -11.86
CA HIS A 72 -0.26 21.72 -11.43
C HIS A 72 -1.53 21.58 -10.59
N TRP A 73 -1.32 21.20 -9.32
CA TRP A 73 -2.39 20.86 -8.39
C TRP A 73 -3.23 22.09 -8.10
N ASN A 74 -4.41 22.18 -8.72
CA ASN A 74 -5.34 23.25 -8.44
C ASN A 74 -5.92 23.05 -7.03
N ALA A 75 -5.80 24.03 -6.14
CA ALA A 75 -6.13 23.84 -4.72
C ALA A 75 -7.51 23.17 -4.52
N PRO A 76 -7.65 22.22 -3.58
CA PRO A 76 -8.90 21.46 -3.40
C PRO A 76 -10.11 22.32 -3.03
N ALA A 77 -9.86 23.49 -2.43
CA ALA A 77 -10.86 24.44 -1.96
C ALA A 77 -10.27 25.86 -1.88
N ASP A 78 -11.08 26.81 -1.42
CA ASP A 78 -10.67 28.18 -1.10
C ASP A 78 -10.07 28.92 -2.30
N LEU A 79 -10.63 28.71 -3.49
CA LEU A 79 -10.30 29.44 -4.71
C LEU A 79 -10.90 30.84 -4.64
N LEU A 80 -10.13 31.86 -5.04
CA LEU A 80 -10.62 33.24 -5.06
C LEU A 80 -11.61 33.48 -6.20
N ASP A 81 -11.31 32.92 -7.37
CA ASP A 81 -12.07 33.03 -8.62
C ASP A 81 -12.46 34.47 -8.99
N GLN A 82 -11.45 35.35 -9.05
CA GLN A 82 -11.62 36.76 -9.38
C GLN A 82 -10.89 37.12 -10.68
N PRO A 83 -11.45 38.05 -11.49
CA PRO A 83 -10.75 38.57 -12.66
C PRO A 83 -9.40 39.21 -12.29
N GLY A 84 -8.43 39.12 -13.20
CA GLY A 84 -7.12 39.78 -13.03
C GLY A 84 -6.02 38.84 -12.55
N GLY A 85 -6.14 37.55 -12.89
CA GLY A 85 -5.10 36.57 -12.59
C GLY A 85 -5.38 35.64 -11.41
N GLN A 86 -6.60 35.64 -10.88
CA GLN A 86 -7.05 34.80 -9.76
C GLN A 86 -8.23 33.92 -10.16
N GLU A 87 -8.46 33.74 -11.46
CA GLU A 87 -9.54 32.90 -11.98
C GLU A 87 -9.36 31.45 -11.49
N TRP A 88 -10.44 30.69 -11.29
CA TRP A 88 -10.41 29.35 -10.69
C TRP A 88 -9.40 28.39 -11.33
N TYR A 89 -9.18 28.52 -12.64
CA TYR A 89 -8.24 27.69 -13.40
C TYR A 89 -6.77 28.03 -13.12
N LYS A 90 -6.50 29.06 -12.33
CA LYS A 90 -5.16 29.43 -11.82
C LYS A 90 -4.99 29.03 -10.36
N GLY A 91 -5.90 28.24 -9.79
CA GLY A 91 -5.95 27.86 -8.37
C GLY A 91 -4.75 27.07 -7.84
N PHE A 92 -3.80 26.69 -8.70
CA PHE A 92 -2.49 26.17 -8.28
C PHE A 92 -1.54 27.28 -7.79
N TYR A 93 -1.74 28.53 -8.24
CA TYR A 93 -0.95 29.67 -7.76
C TYR A 93 -1.41 30.14 -6.38
N THR A 94 -0.45 30.45 -5.50
CA THR A 94 -0.67 31.05 -4.18
C THR A 94 -1.55 32.30 -4.24
N LYS A 95 -1.41 33.13 -5.29
CA LYS A 95 -2.21 34.36 -5.44
C LYS A 95 -3.68 34.13 -5.78
N ALA A 96 -4.07 32.92 -6.17
CA ALA A 96 -5.41 32.59 -6.66
C ALA A 96 -6.24 31.76 -5.64
N THR A 97 -5.68 31.49 -4.46
CA THR A 97 -6.33 30.70 -3.41
C THR A 97 -5.90 31.16 -2.02
N THR A 98 -6.79 31.02 -1.04
CA THR A 98 -6.46 31.17 0.39
C THR A 98 -6.22 29.83 1.09
N PHE A 99 -6.09 28.74 0.34
CA PHE A 99 -5.86 27.40 0.88
C PHE A 99 -4.51 27.34 1.62
N ASP A 100 -4.57 27.15 2.94
CA ASP A 100 -3.39 27.17 3.81
C ASP A 100 -2.93 25.75 4.15
N ILE A 101 -1.94 25.26 3.41
CA ILE A 101 -1.46 23.89 3.60
C ILE A 101 -0.90 23.61 5.00
N ALA A 102 -0.30 24.60 5.68
CA ALA A 102 0.21 24.39 7.03
C ALA A 102 -0.92 24.16 8.02
N ALA A 103 -1.99 24.96 7.94
CA ALA A 103 -3.19 24.77 8.75
C ALA A 103 -3.89 23.45 8.44
N VAL A 104 -3.97 23.07 7.16
CA VAL A 104 -4.58 21.82 6.72
C VAL A 104 -3.83 20.60 7.26
N LEU A 105 -2.50 20.60 7.18
CA LEU A 105 -1.68 19.48 7.70
C LEU A 105 -1.71 19.40 9.24
N ALA A 106 -1.90 20.53 9.92
CA ALA A 106 -2.04 20.57 11.38
C ALA A 106 -3.40 20.04 11.88
N ASP A 107 -4.42 19.93 11.00
CA ASP A 107 -5.75 19.40 11.32
C ASP A 107 -6.14 18.21 10.41
N PRO A 108 -5.60 17.01 10.67
CA PRO A 108 -5.87 15.83 9.86
C PRO A 108 -7.32 15.32 9.94
N ALA A 109 -8.11 15.78 10.92
CA ALA A 109 -9.54 15.45 11.03
C ALA A 109 -10.42 16.44 10.25
N GLY A 110 -9.87 17.58 9.85
CA GLY A 110 -10.59 18.67 9.20
C GLY A 110 -11.09 18.36 7.78
N GLU A 111 -12.12 19.10 7.37
CA GLU A 111 -12.72 18.96 6.03
C GLU A 111 -11.71 19.24 4.92
N ARG A 112 -10.87 20.27 5.09
CA ARG A 112 -9.86 20.63 4.09
C ARG A 112 -8.78 19.55 3.92
N TYR A 113 -8.42 18.83 4.98
CA TYR A 113 -7.53 17.67 4.88
C TYR A 113 -8.19 16.51 4.13
N ARG A 114 -9.49 16.26 4.35
CA ARG A 114 -10.24 15.28 3.54
C ARG A 114 -10.30 15.65 2.07
N LEU A 115 -10.46 16.93 1.72
CA LEU A 115 -10.41 17.39 0.32
C LEU A 115 -9.01 17.25 -0.28
N LEU A 116 -7.96 17.49 0.51
CA LEU A 116 -6.59 17.20 0.11
C LEU A 116 -6.42 15.71 -0.24
N LEU A 117 -6.89 14.80 0.61
CA LEU A 117 -6.85 13.35 0.33
C LEU A 117 -7.70 12.96 -0.89
N ARG A 118 -8.88 13.56 -1.07
CA ARG A 118 -9.74 13.34 -2.25
C ARG A 118 -8.97 13.61 -3.53
N ASP A 119 -8.26 14.73 -3.59
CA ASP A 119 -7.49 15.11 -4.78
C ASP A 119 -6.35 14.11 -5.04
N ILE A 120 -5.62 13.70 -4.00
CA ILE A 120 -4.57 12.67 -4.12
C ILE A 120 -5.15 11.36 -4.64
N ASP A 121 -6.31 10.94 -4.11
CA ASP A 121 -6.98 9.69 -4.50
C ASP A 121 -7.49 9.75 -5.95
N ALA A 122 -7.93 10.92 -6.42
CA ALA A 122 -8.31 11.12 -7.82
C ALA A 122 -7.11 10.97 -8.76
N ILE A 123 -5.95 11.53 -8.41
CA ILE A 123 -4.70 11.34 -9.17
C ILE A 123 -4.19 9.90 -9.08
N ALA A 124 -4.34 9.24 -7.93
CA ALA A 124 -3.98 7.85 -7.76
C ALA A 124 -4.75 6.93 -8.73
N ALA A 125 -6.02 7.23 -9.00
CA ALA A 125 -6.83 6.49 -9.98
C ALA A 125 -6.27 6.63 -11.41
N GLU A 126 -5.72 7.78 -11.78
CA GLU A 126 -5.07 7.98 -13.08
C GLU A 126 -3.70 7.30 -13.15
N LEU A 127 -2.90 7.41 -12.08
CA LEU A 127 -1.62 6.72 -11.96
C LEU A 127 -1.78 5.19 -12.00
N ARG A 128 -2.87 4.65 -11.44
CA ARG A 128 -3.22 3.23 -11.49
C ARG A 128 -3.38 2.73 -12.92
N LYS A 129 -3.95 3.51 -13.84
CA LYS A 129 -4.11 3.10 -15.25
C LYS A 129 -2.75 2.82 -15.91
N PHE A 130 -1.71 3.57 -15.54
CA PHE A 130 -0.35 3.29 -16.00
C PHE A 130 0.22 2.04 -15.33
N ALA A 131 0.00 1.86 -14.02
CA ALA A 131 0.44 0.67 -13.30
C ALA A 131 -0.18 -0.61 -13.90
N ASP A 132 -1.47 -0.59 -14.18
CA ASP A 132 -2.22 -1.70 -14.80
C ASP A 132 -1.77 -1.98 -16.24
N ALA A 133 -1.24 -0.95 -16.92
CA ALA A 133 -0.65 -1.06 -18.24
C ALA A 133 0.84 -1.44 -18.24
N ASP A 134 1.43 -1.68 -17.06
CA ASP A 134 2.87 -1.94 -16.85
C ASP A 134 3.76 -0.81 -17.40
N ILE A 135 3.32 0.44 -17.18
CA ILE A 135 4.02 1.64 -17.62
C ILE A 135 4.58 2.38 -16.39
N PRO A 136 5.91 2.51 -16.26
CA PRO A 136 6.52 3.33 -15.22
C PRO A 136 6.35 4.82 -15.53
N ILE A 137 6.21 5.63 -14.47
CA ILE A 137 6.06 7.08 -14.56
C ILE A 137 7.20 7.75 -13.79
N LEU A 138 7.92 8.65 -14.45
CA LEU A 138 8.75 9.65 -13.77
C LEU A 138 7.80 10.67 -13.12
N TRP A 139 7.50 10.46 -11.84
CA TRP A 139 6.49 11.21 -11.11
C TRP A 139 7.09 12.44 -10.44
N ARG A 140 6.76 13.64 -10.94
CA ARG A 140 7.31 14.93 -10.51
C ARG A 140 6.25 15.83 -9.85
N PRO A 141 5.67 15.46 -8.69
CA PRO A 141 4.69 16.29 -8.00
C PRO A 141 5.35 17.47 -7.28
N LEU A 142 4.53 18.45 -6.88
CA LEU A 142 4.94 19.57 -6.01
C LEU A 142 6.18 20.33 -6.53
N HIS A 143 6.28 20.51 -7.85
CA HIS A 143 7.42 21.15 -8.49
C HIS A 143 7.56 22.63 -8.10
N GLU A 144 8.78 23.16 -8.23
CA GLU A 144 9.14 24.57 -7.97
C GLU A 144 8.69 25.16 -6.63
N ALA A 145 8.49 24.31 -5.61
CA ALA A 145 7.92 24.71 -4.33
C ALA A 145 8.68 25.86 -3.65
N GLN A 146 9.99 25.92 -3.83
CA GLN A 146 10.87 26.90 -3.19
C GLN A 146 10.61 28.33 -3.68
N GLY A 147 10.00 28.47 -4.86
CA GLY A 147 9.57 29.76 -5.40
C GLY A 147 8.39 30.39 -4.67
N GLY A 148 7.61 29.59 -3.94
CA GLY A 148 6.44 30.04 -3.16
C GLY A 148 5.25 30.54 -3.99
N TRP A 149 5.36 30.56 -5.32
CA TRP A 149 4.27 30.97 -6.22
C TRP A 149 3.18 29.91 -6.35
N PHE A 150 3.46 28.65 -6.04
CA PHE A 150 2.46 27.60 -5.93
C PHE A 150 2.06 27.36 -4.46
N TRP A 151 0.78 27.04 -4.22
CA TRP A 151 0.24 26.99 -2.85
C TRP A 151 0.96 25.96 -1.96
N TRP A 152 1.48 24.87 -2.53
CA TRP A 152 2.22 23.85 -1.78
C TRP A 152 3.57 24.33 -1.25
N GLY A 153 4.13 25.40 -1.84
CA GLY A 153 5.35 26.06 -1.39
C GLY A 153 5.11 27.30 -0.53
N ALA A 154 3.87 27.78 -0.42
CA ALA A 154 3.55 29.09 0.16
C ALA A 154 3.84 29.22 1.67
N LYS A 155 3.95 28.09 2.38
CA LYS A 155 4.11 28.03 3.83
C LYS A 155 5.49 27.55 4.27
N GLY A 156 6.46 27.57 3.35
CA GLY A 156 7.84 27.23 3.62
C GLY A 156 8.13 25.73 3.55
N PRO A 157 9.37 25.33 3.88
CA PRO A 157 9.90 24.00 3.64
C PRO A 157 9.22 22.88 4.44
N GLU A 158 8.89 23.12 5.71
CA GLU A 158 8.37 22.07 6.59
C GLU A 158 6.99 21.55 6.13
N PRO A 159 5.98 22.40 5.85
CA PRO A 159 4.71 21.94 5.27
C PRO A 159 4.89 21.25 3.91
N LEU A 160 5.83 21.70 3.06
CA LEU A 160 6.11 21.02 1.80
C LEU A 160 6.59 19.58 2.05
N VAL A 161 7.60 19.39 2.90
CA VAL A 161 8.17 18.06 3.18
C VAL A 161 7.11 17.14 3.78
N GLN A 162 6.28 17.64 4.71
CA GLN A 162 5.15 16.89 5.24
C GLN A 162 4.15 16.49 4.15
N LEU A 163 3.82 17.39 3.22
CA LEU A 163 2.93 17.10 2.09
C LEU A 163 3.56 16.07 1.13
N TRP A 164 4.87 16.16 0.87
CA TRP A 164 5.59 15.17 0.07
C TRP A 164 5.50 13.77 0.70
N HIS A 165 5.79 13.64 2.00
CA HIS A 165 5.67 12.36 2.70
C HIS A 165 4.22 11.86 2.77
N LEU A 166 3.24 12.75 2.83
CA LEU A 166 1.83 12.39 2.74
C LEU A 166 1.50 11.82 1.36
N LEU A 167 1.86 12.52 0.28
CA LEU A 167 1.69 12.05 -1.10
C LEU A 167 2.36 10.69 -1.30
N TYR A 168 3.63 10.56 -0.88
CA TYR A 168 4.36 9.32 -1.00
C TYR A 168 3.64 8.19 -0.28
N ARG A 169 3.31 8.34 1.00
CA ARG A 169 2.62 7.29 1.76
C ARG A 169 1.26 6.97 1.18
N ARG A 170 0.49 7.97 0.75
CA ARG A 170 -0.84 7.77 0.16
C ARG A 170 -0.76 7.03 -1.17
N LEU A 171 0.11 7.44 -2.08
CA LEU A 171 0.23 6.81 -3.41
C LEU A 171 0.90 5.43 -3.33
N THR A 172 2.02 5.30 -2.61
CA THR A 172 2.81 4.06 -2.57
C THR A 172 2.26 3.03 -1.59
N ARG A 173 1.90 3.43 -0.36
CA ARG A 173 1.51 2.49 0.71
C ARG A 173 0.01 2.27 0.76
N HIS A 174 -0.80 3.33 0.66
CA HIS A 174 -2.25 3.19 0.71
C HIS A 174 -2.83 2.74 -0.63
N HIS A 175 -2.43 3.35 -1.74
CA HIS A 175 -2.91 2.94 -3.05
C HIS A 175 -2.13 1.77 -3.64
N GLY A 176 -0.88 1.49 -3.24
CA GLY A 176 -0.08 0.39 -3.81
C GLY A 176 0.44 0.71 -5.21
N LEU A 177 0.83 1.96 -5.48
CA LEU A 177 1.44 2.38 -6.75
C LEU A 177 2.96 2.22 -6.65
N HIS A 178 3.48 1.19 -7.31
CA HIS A 178 4.93 0.86 -7.34
C HIS A 178 5.59 1.10 -8.70
N ASN A 179 4.85 1.67 -9.65
CA ASN A 179 5.33 2.08 -10.98
C ASN A 179 5.84 3.54 -11.00
N LEU A 180 5.99 4.19 -9.85
CA LEU A 180 6.39 5.60 -9.73
C LEU A 180 7.87 5.71 -9.41
N ILE A 181 8.59 6.51 -10.20
CA ILE A 181 9.97 6.95 -9.92
C ILE A 181 9.87 8.43 -9.51
N TRP A 182 10.17 8.72 -8.25
CA TRP A 182 9.93 10.02 -7.62
C TRP A 182 10.97 11.06 -8.03
N VAL A 183 10.52 12.13 -8.69
CA VAL A 183 11.36 13.20 -9.22
C VAL A 183 11.12 14.48 -8.40
N TYR A 184 12.15 14.96 -7.71
CA TYR A 184 12.11 16.21 -6.95
C TYR A 184 12.64 17.37 -7.80
N SER A 185 11.97 18.53 -7.77
CA SER A 185 12.45 19.75 -8.42
C SER A 185 13.19 20.65 -7.43
N PRO A 186 14.54 20.68 -7.44
CA PRO A 186 15.34 21.58 -6.61
C PRO A 186 15.26 23.04 -7.11
N PRO A 187 15.65 24.02 -6.27
CA PRO A 187 15.67 25.42 -6.66
C PRO A 187 16.71 25.70 -7.77
N SER A 188 16.33 26.54 -8.73
CA SER A 188 17.20 27.07 -9.77
C SER A 188 18.08 28.20 -9.20
N GLY A 189 19.34 27.93 -8.82
CA GLY A 189 20.24 28.99 -8.32
C GLY A 189 21.41 28.58 -7.43
N GLY A 190 21.57 27.30 -7.13
CA GLY A 190 22.77 26.79 -6.45
C GLY A 190 22.67 26.66 -4.92
N LEU A 191 23.31 25.57 -4.45
CA LEU A 191 23.73 25.25 -3.09
C LEU A 191 22.79 25.61 -1.94
N SER A 192 21.65 24.92 -1.88
CA SER A 192 21.16 24.49 -0.58
C SER A 192 20.48 23.14 -0.74
N ALA A 193 21.17 22.08 -0.28
CA ALA A 193 20.49 20.90 0.25
C ALA A 193 19.64 21.40 1.42
N SER A 194 18.46 21.87 1.05
CA SER A 194 17.69 22.82 1.83
C SER A 194 16.68 22.07 2.68
N ALA A 195 16.12 22.75 3.66
CA ALA A 195 14.97 22.27 4.42
C ALA A 195 13.79 21.81 3.54
N TRP A 196 13.79 22.13 2.24
CA TRP A 196 12.81 21.71 1.25
C TRP A 196 13.03 20.29 0.70
N TYR A 197 14.22 19.71 0.85
CA TYR A 197 14.51 18.38 0.31
C TYR A 197 13.84 17.30 1.18
N PRO A 198 12.96 16.44 0.60
CA PRO A 198 12.21 15.47 1.38
C PRO A 198 13.03 14.35 2.02
N GLY A 199 14.26 14.10 1.53
CA GLY A 199 15.13 13.02 1.98
C GLY A 199 15.43 11.99 0.89
N ASP A 200 16.57 11.31 1.01
CA ASP A 200 17.05 10.37 -0.01
C ASP A 200 16.17 9.14 -0.16
N GLU A 201 15.43 8.77 0.89
CA GLU A 201 14.50 7.65 0.93
C GLU A 201 13.14 7.95 0.26
N TRP A 202 12.89 9.22 -0.08
CA TRP A 202 11.62 9.67 -0.68
C TRP A 202 11.76 10.21 -2.11
N VAL A 203 12.99 10.24 -2.65
CA VAL A 203 13.33 10.85 -3.93
C VAL A 203 14.26 9.93 -4.71
N ASP A 204 13.96 9.68 -5.99
CA ASP A 204 14.80 8.85 -6.88
C ASP A 204 15.70 9.71 -7.78
N ILE A 205 15.15 10.83 -8.29
CA ILE A 205 15.79 11.72 -9.27
C ILE A 205 15.59 13.18 -8.87
N VAL A 206 16.55 14.05 -9.21
CA VAL A 206 16.39 15.50 -9.09
C VAL A 206 16.32 16.16 -10.47
N ALA A 207 15.41 17.11 -10.64
CA ALA A 207 15.15 17.76 -11.92
C ALA A 207 14.84 19.26 -11.74
N PRO A 208 15.86 20.14 -11.68
CA PRO A 208 15.64 21.59 -11.66
C PRO A 208 14.90 22.08 -12.91
N ASP A 209 14.15 23.16 -12.73
CA ASP A 209 13.44 23.86 -13.81
C ASP A 209 14.23 25.14 -14.13
N ILE A 210 14.71 25.29 -15.37
CA ILE A 210 15.67 26.33 -15.74
C ILE A 210 15.20 27.08 -16.98
N TYR A 211 14.75 28.31 -16.75
CA TYR A 211 14.36 29.26 -17.80
C TYR A 211 15.46 30.31 -17.99
N ALA A 212 16.59 29.88 -18.53
CA ALA A 212 17.63 30.77 -19.01
C ALA A 212 17.35 31.20 -20.47
N GLY A 213 17.96 32.31 -20.92
CA GLY A 213 17.81 32.79 -22.31
C GLY A 213 18.28 31.77 -23.36
N ARG A 214 18.27 32.13 -24.64
CA ARG A 214 18.58 31.17 -25.72
C ARG A 214 19.98 30.55 -25.59
N ARG A 215 20.05 29.22 -25.77
CA ARG A 215 21.28 28.40 -25.74
C ARG A 215 22.17 28.61 -24.50
N PRO A 216 21.64 28.46 -23.28
CA PRO A 216 22.45 28.52 -22.07
C PRO A 216 23.22 27.18 -21.91
N SER A 217 24.44 27.21 -21.36
CA SER A 217 25.15 25.96 -21.04
C SER A 217 24.47 25.19 -19.91
N MET A 218 23.84 25.91 -18.96
CA MET A 218 23.21 25.38 -17.75
C MET A 218 24.12 24.48 -16.90
N SER A 219 25.44 24.62 -17.09
CA SER A 219 26.44 23.74 -16.50
C SER A 219 26.59 23.98 -15.00
N ALA A 220 26.48 25.23 -14.56
CA ALA A 220 26.59 25.60 -13.16
C ALA A 220 25.40 25.06 -12.35
N GLU A 221 24.20 25.08 -12.91
CA GLU A 221 22.99 24.54 -12.30
C GLU A 221 23.04 23.02 -12.21
N TRP A 222 23.49 22.35 -13.28
CA TRP A 222 23.70 20.90 -13.28
C TRP A 222 24.74 20.48 -12.25
N GLU A 223 25.91 21.14 -12.22
CA GLU A 223 26.97 20.86 -11.26
C GLU A 223 26.51 21.12 -9.82
N SER A 224 25.78 22.22 -9.60
CA SER A 224 25.21 22.53 -8.29
C SER A 224 24.25 21.45 -7.81
N ALA A 225 23.41 20.90 -8.68
CA ALA A 225 22.53 19.79 -8.33
C ALA A 225 23.34 18.52 -8.01
N GLN A 226 24.35 18.19 -8.81
CA GLN A 226 25.24 17.05 -8.55
C GLN A 226 25.90 17.16 -7.17
N VAL A 227 26.44 18.34 -6.82
CA VAL A 227 27.08 18.60 -5.52
C VAL A 227 26.08 18.52 -4.38
N ALA A 228 24.91 19.17 -4.51
CA ALA A 228 23.90 19.22 -3.46
C ALA A 228 23.38 17.83 -3.06
N TYR A 229 23.34 16.88 -3.99
CA TYR A 229 22.86 15.52 -3.76
C TYR A 229 23.98 14.46 -3.74
N GLY A 230 25.24 14.91 -3.63
CA GLY A 230 26.41 14.05 -3.46
C GLY A 230 26.62 13.03 -4.59
N GLY A 231 26.15 13.34 -5.80
CA GLY A 231 26.21 12.42 -6.95
C GLY A 231 25.40 11.13 -6.80
N ARG A 232 24.54 11.02 -5.77
CA ARG A 232 23.75 9.80 -5.48
C ARG A 232 22.45 9.73 -6.26
N LYS A 233 22.00 10.84 -6.85
CA LYS A 233 20.76 10.98 -7.61
C LYS A 233 21.07 11.33 -9.06
N LEU A 234 20.27 10.84 -9.99
CA LEU A 234 20.32 11.33 -11.38
C LEU A 234 19.87 12.78 -11.42
N VAL A 235 20.49 13.59 -12.27
CA VAL A 235 20.12 14.99 -12.49
C VAL A 235 19.54 15.16 -13.89
N ALA A 236 18.32 15.66 -13.97
CA ALA A 236 17.61 15.95 -15.22
C ALA A 236 17.24 17.43 -15.34
N LEU A 237 16.84 17.90 -16.51
CA LEU A 237 16.26 19.22 -16.70
C LEU A 237 14.74 19.04 -16.73
N GLY A 238 14.09 19.34 -15.60
CA GLY A 238 12.67 19.08 -15.34
C GLY A 238 11.76 19.90 -16.25
N GLU A 239 12.10 21.18 -16.39
CA GLU A 239 11.58 22.10 -17.39
C GLU A 239 12.71 23.00 -17.92
N GLY A 240 12.65 23.37 -19.20
CA GLY A 240 13.64 24.23 -19.83
C GLY A 240 13.03 25.19 -20.86
N GLY A 241 13.60 26.39 -20.98
CA GLY A 241 13.15 27.38 -21.96
C GLY A 241 13.59 27.12 -23.41
N ASP A 242 14.73 26.47 -23.63
CA ASP A 242 15.28 26.16 -24.95
C ASP A 242 15.92 24.77 -24.89
N PRO A 243 15.83 23.91 -25.93
CA PRO A 243 16.51 22.62 -25.91
C PRO A 243 18.03 22.81 -25.73
N PRO A 244 18.69 22.08 -24.79
CA PRO A 244 20.12 22.24 -24.53
C PRO A 244 20.97 21.98 -25.76
N ASP A 245 21.91 22.89 -26.08
CA ASP A 245 22.82 22.71 -27.22
C ASP A 245 23.82 21.56 -26.92
N PRO A 246 23.85 20.48 -27.72
CA PRO A 246 24.74 19.34 -27.48
C PRO A 246 26.23 19.67 -27.47
N GLU A 247 26.64 20.68 -28.23
CA GLU A 247 28.03 21.13 -28.26
C GLU A 247 28.43 21.82 -26.95
N LEU A 248 27.53 22.64 -26.39
CA LEU A 248 27.74 23.22 -25.07
C LEU A 248 27.70 22.13 -23.99
N MET A 249 26.77 21.18 -24.07
CA MET A 249 26.73 20.04 -23.14
C MET A 249 28.04 19.25 -23.14
N ARG A 250 28.64 18.99 -24.31
CA ARG A 250 29.96 18.36 -24.42
C ARG A 250 31.08 19.24 -23.85
N THR A 251 31.09 20.52 -24.23
CA THR A 251 32.14 21.49 -23.84
C THR A 251 32.22 21.66 -22.32
N PHE A 252 31.06 21.77 -21.67
CA PHE A 252 30.96 21.96 -20.22
C PHE A 252 30.69 20.66 -19.46
N GLN A 253 30.76 19.51 -20.14
CA GLN A 253 30.47 18.18 -19.58
C GLN A 253 29.14 18.11 -18.81
N THR A 254 28.14 18.85 -19.27
CA THR A 254 26.80 18.88 -18.68
C THR A 254 26.02 17.65 -19.15
N ARG A 255 25.69 16.74 -18.22
CA ARG A 255 25.12 15.42 -18.54
C ARG A 255 23.73 15.25 -17.92
N TRP A 256 22.76 15.99 -18.45
CA TRP A 256 21.35 15.82 -18.07
C TRP A 256 20.88 14.39 -18.38
N SER A 257 20.12 13.77 -17.47
CA SER A 257 19.48 12.46 -17.70
C SER A 257 18.45 12.54 -18.83
N TRP A 258 17.58 13.55 -18.77
CA TRP A 258 16.72 14.01 -19.85
C TRP A 258 16.58 15.52 -19.77
N PHE A 259 16.03 16.14 -20.82
CA PHE A 259 15.49 17.50 -20.77
C PHE A 259 14.01 17.51 -21.14
N ALA A 260 13.23 18.45 -20.64
CA ALA A 260 11.87 18.70 -21.12
C ALA A 260 11.68 20.19 -21.39
N THR A 261 11.67 20.56 -22.67
CA THR A 261 11.43 21.96 -23.06
C THR A 261 9.95 22.32 -22.89
N TRP A 262 9.66 23.49 -22.32
CA TRP A 262 8.28 23.94 -22.13
C TRP A 262 7.58 24.23 -23.46
N GLY A 263 6.25 24.16 -23.45
CA GLY A 263 5.43 24.39 -24.64
C GLY A 263 5.34 25.87 -25.05
N GLY A 264 4.59 26.14 -26.11
CA GLY A 264 4.34 27.51 -26.58
C GLY A 264 5.59 28.19 -27.16
N ALA A 265 5.78 29.48 -26.86
CA ALA A 265 6.87 30.27 -27.45
C ALA A 265 8.27 29.70 -27.19
N PHE A 266 8.47 29.03 -26.05
CA PHE A 266 9.75 28.42 -25.68
C PHE A 266 10.26 27.45 -26.76
N ILE A 267 9.45 26.44 -27.11
CA ILE A 267 9.81 25.50 -28.19
C ILE A 267 9.53 26.05 -29.59
N ARG A 268 8.48 26.87 -29.77
CA ARG A 268 8.06 27.35 -31.11
C ARG A 268 8.95 28.44 -31.69
N ASP A 269 9.70 29.17 -30.85
CA ASP A 269 10.63 30.20 -31.30
C ASP A 269 12.05 29.65 -31.57
N ALA A 270 12.30 28.37 -31.27
CA ALA A 270 13.54 27.67 -31.61
C ALA A 270 13.65 27.50 -33.13
N SER A 271 14.83 27.76 -33.69
CA SER A 271 15.03 27.61 -35.14
C SER A 271 15.02 26.13 -35.54
N ALA A 272 14.52 25.82 -36.74
CA ALA A 272 14.54 24.46 -37.25
C ALA A 272 15.97 23.89 -37.39
N GLU A 273 16.97 24.77 -37.59
CA GLU A 273 18.39 24.40 -37.55
C GLU A 273 18.83 23.96 -36.15
N HIS A 274 18.48 24.72 -35.11
CA HIS A 274 18.78 24.37 -33.73
C HIS A 274 18.09 23.07 -33.31
N LEU A 275 16.81 22.90 -33.65
CA LEU A 275 16.09 21.67 -33.38
C LEU A 275 16.74 20.46 -34.09
N ARG A 276 17.14 20.59 -35.35
CA ARG A 276 17.86 19.51 -36.03
C ARG A 276 19.22 19.25 -35.39
N LYS A 277 19.96 20.29 -34.99
CA LYS A 277 21.22 20.16 -34.27
C LYS A 277 21.02 19.33 -33.00
N VAL A 278 19.98 19.61 -32.21
CA VAL A 278 19.73 18.92 -30.93
C VAL A 278 19.23 17.50 -31.14
N PHE A 279 18.17 17.31 -31.93
CA PHE A 279 17.47 16.02 -32.03
C PHE A 279 18.14 15.01 -32.98
N LEU A 280 19.14 15.41 -33.76
CA LEU A 280 19.93 14.50 -34.61
C LEU A 280 21.35 14.27 -34.06
N ASP A 281 21.69 14.85 -32.91
CA ASP A 281 22.99 14.67 -32.29
C ASP A 281 23.13 13.28 -31.68
N GLU A 282 24.30 12.65 -31.86
CA GLU A 282 24.55 11.29 -31.38
C GLU A 282 24.44 11.16 -29.85
N ASP A 283 24.63 12.24 -29.09
CA ASP A 283 24.53 12.26 -27.63
C ASP A 283 23.10 12.42 -27.12
N VAL A 284 22.14 12.68 -28.01
CA VAL A 284 20.74 12.92 -27.68
C VAL A 284 19.87 11.78 -28.18
N ILE A 285 19.28 11.02 -27.27
CA ILE A 285 18.46 9.85 -27.60
C ILE A 285 17.02 10.28 -27.87
N THR A 286 16.54 9.94 -29.06
CA THR A 286 15.15 10.15 -29.49
C THR A 286 14.34 8.86 -29.39
N ARG A 287 13.01 8.92 -29.55
CA ARG A 287 12.11 7.80 -29.22
C ARG A 287 12.43 6.53 -30.01
N ASP A 288 12.85 6.66 -31.26
CA ASP A 288 13.15 5.50 -32.11
C ASP A 288 14.46 4.79 -31.72
N GLU A 289 15.32 5.46 -30.96
CA GLU A 289 16.60 4.96 -30.47
C GLU A 289 16.51 4.34 -29.07
N LEU A 290 15.33 4.40 -28.44
CA LEU A 290 15.13 3.79 -27.13
C LEU A 290 15.24 2.25 -27.20
N PRO A 291 15.83 1.61 -26.17
CA PRO A 291 15.94 0.16 -26.11
C PRO A 291 14.59 -0.56 -26.24
N ALA A 292 14.60 -1.79 -26.76
CA ALA A 292 13.38 -2.57 -26.98
C ALA A 292 12.52 -2.78 -25.72
N TRP A 293 13.14 -2.83 -24.53
CA TRP A 293 12.40 -2.97 -23.25
C TRP A 293 11.54 -1.75 -22.90
N THR A 294 11.78 -0.59 -23.52
CA THR A 294 10.95 0.62 -23.36
C THR A 294 9.66 0.55 -24.19
N LYS A 295 9.52 -0.46 -25.05
CA LYS A 295 8.29 -0.75 -25.77
C LYS A 295 7.53 -1.76 -24.93
N PRO A 296 6.27 -1.48 -24.54
CA PRO A 296 5.43 -2.47 -23.88
C PRO A 296 5.42 -3.74 -24.74
N SER A 297 5.54 -4.90 -24.08
CA SER A 297 5.34 -6.16 -24.80
C SER A 297 3.98 -6.11 -25.50
N PRO A 298 3.85 -6.53 -26.78
CA PRO A 298 2.56 -6.56 -27.45
C PRO A 298 1.60 -7.40 -26.61
N GLN A 299 0.63 -6.75 -25.97
CA GLN A 299 -0.37 -7.46 -25.19
C GLN A 299 -1.25 -8.26 -26.15
N PRO A 300 -1.41 -9.58 -25.95
CA PRO A 300 -2.51 -10.29 -26.58
C PRO A 300 -3.84 -9.74 -26.05
N ASP A 301 -4.89 -9.95 -26.84
CA ASP A 301 -6.28 -9.63 -26.55
C ASP A 301 -6.60 -9.78 -25.04
N PRO A 302 -7.18 -8.77 -24.35
CA PRO A 302 -7.48 -8.84 -22.92
C PRO A 302 -8.36 -10.05 -22.51
N ALA A 303 -8.95 -10.75 -23.48
CA ALA A 303 -9.67 -12.00 -23.29
C ALA A 303 -8.80 -13.28 -23.31
N SER A 304 -7.50 -13.25 -23.66
CA SER A 304 -6.78 -14.48 -24.04
C SER A 304 -5.30 -14.65 -23.68
N ALA A 305 -4.68 -13.91 -22.74
CA ALA A 305 -3.47 -14.44 -22.07
C ALA A 305 -3.21 -13.84 -20.68
N PRO A 306 -2.74 -14.64 -19.71
CA PRO A 306 -2.49 -14.20 -18.35
C PRO A 306 -1.17 -13.40 -18.30
N GLY A 307 -1.19 -12.23 -17.67
CA GLY A 307 0.04 -11.62 -17.16
C GLY A 307 0.79 -12.63 -16.29
N LEU A 308 2.08 -12.42 -16.05
CA LEU A 308 2.78 -13.11 -14.96
C LEU A 308 2.07 -12.76 -13.65
N ARG A 309 1.00 -13.49 -13.35
CA ARG A 309 0.33 -13.47 -12.06
C ARG A 309 1.41 -13.94 -11.11
N ARG A 310 1.86 -13.05 -10.22
CA ARG A 310 2.65 -13.47 -9.06
C ARG A 310 1.89 -14.63 -8.43
N THR A 311 2.58 -15.70 -8.11
CA THR A 311 1.98 -16.88 -7.51
C THR A 311 2.47 -17.06 -6.09
N TYR A 312 1.63 -17.63 -5.23
CA TYR A 312 2.03 -18.18 -3.95
C TYR A 312 1.91 -19.70 -3.99
N ARG A 313 2.56 -20.37 -3.05
CA ARG A 313 2.47 -21.81 -2.86
C ARG A 313 2.43 -22.13 -1.38
N ASN A 314 1.38 -22.82 -0.95
CA ASN A 314 1.28 -23.28 0.43
C ASN A 314 2.21 -24.48 0.69
N PRO A 315 2.91 -24.51 1.85
CA PRO A 315 2.82 -23.59 2.99
C PRO A 315 3.57 -22.27 2.83
N ILE A 316 3.05 -21.19 3.43
CA ILE A 316 3.76 -19.89 3.55
C ILE A 316 4.67 -19.82 4.78
N ILE A 317 4.40 -20.60 5.83
CA ILE A 317 5.31 -20.80 6.96
C ILE A 317 5.34 -22.28 7.34
N ASN A 318 6.51 -22.89 7.19
CA ASN A 318 6.79 -24.26 7.61
C ASN A 318 7.92 -24.27 8.65
N TYR A 319 7.67 -23.65 9.80
CA TYR A 319 8.64 -23.49 10.88
C TYR A 319 8.04 -23.93 12.21
N GLY A 320 8.75 -24.78 12.95
CA GLY A 320 8.43 -25.06 14.36
C GLY A 320 7.03 -25.61 14.66
N GLY A 321 6.38 -26.27 13.70
CA GLY A 321 5.00 -26.74 13.85
C GLY A 321 3.97 -25.59 13.90
N ALA A 322 4.25 -24.48 13.20
CA ALA A 322 3.47 -23.25 13.26
C ALA A 322 1.98 -23.50 13.08
N ALA A 323 1.19 -22.99 14.02
CA ALA A 323 -0.26 -23.11 14.04
C ALA A 323 -0.91 -21.84 14.60
N ASP A 324 -2.24 -21.82 14.58
CA ASP A 324 -3.05 -20.78 15.20
C ASP A 324 -2.62 -19.35 14.82
N PRO A 325 -2.55 -19.02 13.51
CA PRO A 325 -1.99 -17.75 13.06
C PRO A 325 -2.96 -16.59 13.31
N THR A 326 -2.42 -15.46 13.75
CA THR A 326 -3.07 -14.15 13.66
C THR A 326 -2.19 -13.18 12.90
N VAL A 327 -2.79 -12.39 12.00
CA VAL A 327 -2.12 -11.37 11.20
C VAL A 327 -2.63 -9.98 11.56
N LEU A 328 -1.71 -9.09 11.92
CA LEU A 328 -1.96 -7.66 12.09
C LEU A 328 -1.37 -6.88 10.91
N LEU A 329 -2.19 -6.06 10.24
CA LEU A 329 -1.70 -5.04 9.33
C LEU A 329 -1.45 -3.75 10.12
N TYR A 330 -0.19 -3.35 10.23
CA TYR A 330 0.23 -2.15 10.95
C TYR A 330 1.17 -1.31 10.08
N GLU A 331 0.80 -0.06 9.82
CA GLU A 331 1.57 0.91 9.01
C GLU A 331 2.00 0.41 7.62
N GLY A 332 1.18 -0.42 6.98
CA GLY A 332 1.44 -0.99 5.64
C GLY A 332 2.32 -2.24 5.65
N THR A 333 2.59 -2.80 6.83
CA THR A 333 3.35 -4.04 7.00
C THR A 333 2.50 -5.09 7.70
N TYR A 334 2.57 -6.33 7.24
CA TYR A 334 1.89 -7.47 7.87
C TYR A 334 2.79 -8.11 8.92
N TYR A 335 2.23 -8.36 10.09
CA TYR A 335 2.86 -9.04 11.22
C TYR A 335 2.06 -10.29 11.56
N LEU A 336 2.65 -11.47 11.41
CA LEU A 336 2.04 -12.76 11.69
C LEU A 336 2.61 -13.37 12.97
N TYR A 337 1.71 -13.76 13.86
CA TYR A 337 2.01 -14.38 15.15
C TYR A 337 1.41 -15.78 15.16
N PRO A 338 2.23 -16.84 15.13
CA PRO A 338 1.75 -18.21 15.25
C PRO A 338 2.13 -18.84 16.59
N THR A 339 1.39 -19.86 17.01
CA THR A 339 1.88 -20.87 17.96
C THR A 339 3.11 -21.56 17.38
N THR A 340 4.22 -21.60 18.13
CA THR A 340 5.43 -22.37 17.77
C THR A 340 5.87 -23.31 18.91
N ASP A 341 6.98 -23.01 19.57
CA ASP A 341 7.57 -23.84 20.64
C ASP A 341 6.86 -23.73 21.99
N SER A 342 5.75 -23.01 22.04
CA SER A 342 4.94 -22.76 23.24
C SER A 342 5.68 -22.10 24.42
N ARG A 343 6.82 -21.44 24.17
CA ARG A 343 7.58 -20.65 25.16
C ARG A 343 7.37 -19.13 25.01
N GLY A 344 6.42 -18.75 24.16
CA GLY A 344 6.16 -17.38 23.72
C GLY A 344 6.12 -17.30 22.20
N TYR A 345 5.90 -16.11 21.65
CA TYR A 345 5.58 -15.94 20.23
C TYR A 345 6.73 -15.34 19.44
N ASP A 346 7.06 -15.98 18.33
CA ASP A 346 7.83 -15.40 17.23
C ASP A 346 6.91 -14.47 16.43
N VAL A 347 7.48 -13.47 15.75
CA VAL A 347 6.74 -12.62 14.81
C VAL A 347 7.37 -12.70 13.43
N PHE A 348 6.53 -12.82 12.42
CA PHE A 348 6.92 -12.86 11.01
C PHE A 348 6.43 -11.60 10.32
N VAL A 349 7.26 -11.02 9.46
CA VAL A 349 6.99 -9.74 8.80
C VAL A 349 6.89 -9.94 7.30
N SER A 350 5.89 -9.33 6.65
CA SER A 350 5.69 -9.40 5.21
C SER A 350 5.13 -8.09 4.66
N SER A 351 5.39 -7.82 3.38
CA SER A 351 4.74 -6.75 2.61
C SER A 351 3.65 -7.28 1.66
N ASP A 352 3.55 -8.60 1.47
CA ASP A 352 2.71 -9.21 0.43
C ASP A 352 1.89 -10.43 0.88
N LEU A 353 1.91 -10.76 2.18
CA LEU A 353 1.28 -11.94 2.80
C LEU A 353 1.84 -13.31 2.34
N VAL A 354 2.81 -13.34 1.43
CA VAL A 354 3.36 -14.57 0.84
C VAL A 354 4.78 -14.82 1.34
N HIS A 355 5.62 -13.78 1.31
CA HIS A 355 7.02 -13.86 1.70
C HIS A 355 7.18 -13.30 3.11
N TRP A 356 7.63 -14.15 4.03
CA TRP A 356 7.69 -13.85 5.46
C TRP A 356 9.12 -13.88 5.98
N GLU A 357 9.56 -12.79 6.59
CA GLU A 357 10.81 -12.71 7.34
C GLU A 357 10.55 -12.97 8.83
N ARG A 358 11.17 -14.00 9.40
CA ARG A 358 11.08 -14.27 10.84
C ARG A 358 11.93 -13.28 11.63
N LYS A 359 11.35 -12.68 12.67
CA LYS A 359 12.02 -11.83 13.65
C LYS A 359 12.15 -12.54 15.01
N PRO A 360 12.94 -11.99 15.96
CA PRO A 360 13.03 -12.55 17.31
C PRO A 360 11.68 -12.65 18.02
N LYS A 361 11.61 -13.47 19.08
CA LYS A 361 10.40 -13.58 19.90
C LYS A 361 9.99 -12.23 20.46
N CYS A 362 8.76 -11.81 20.17
CA CYS A 362 8.17 -10.57 20.65
C CYS A 362 7.62 -10.72 22.07
N PHE A 363 7.24 -11.94 22.47
CA PHE A 363 6.70 -12.25 23.80
C PHE A 363 7.36 -13.52 24.34
N ARG A 364 7.66 -13.54 25.64
CA ARG A 364 8.11 -14.73 26.37
C ARG A 364 7.27 -14.88 27.62
N ASP A 365 6.76 -16.09 27.84
CA ASP A 365 5.98 -16.40 29.04
C ASP A 365 6.69 -17.48 29.85
N LEU A 366 7.01 -17.13 31.09
CA LEU A 366 7.70 -18.01 32.03
C LEU A 366 6.81 -19.16 32.53
N ARG A 367 5.48 -19.08 32.39
CA ARG A 367 4.54 -20.17 32.76
C ARG A 367 4.69 -21.39 31.84
N GLY A 368 5.03 -21.15 30.58
CA GLY A 368 5.16 -22.16 29.52
C GLY A 368 3.84 -22.80 29.08
N GLY A 369 3.82 -23.28 27.83
CA GLY A 369 2.62 -23.85 27.21
C GLY A 369 1.65 -22.76 26.78
N VAL A 370 2.15 -21.81 25.99
CA VAL A 370 1.39 -20.68 25.45
C VAL A 370 1.09 -20.87 23.97
N TRP A 371 -0.14 -20.64 23.53
CA TRP A 371 -0.57 -20.86 22.14
C TRP A 371 -1.76 -19.96 21.76
N ALA A 372 -2.20 -20.01 20.51
CA ALA A 372 -3.33 -19.27 19.95
C ALA A 372 -3.26 -17.77 20.30
N PRO A 373 -2.24 -17.06 19.78
CA PRO A 373 -2.18 -15.61 19.95
C PRO A 373 -3.25 -14.91 19.12
N ASP A 374 -3.86 -13.88 19.68
CA ASP A 374 -4.62 -12.87 18.94
C ASP A 374 -3.99 -11.50 19.20
N VAL A 375 -3.91 -10.66 18.18
CA VAL A 375 -3.25 -9.36 18.25
C VAL A 375 -4.17 -8.25 17.77
N TYR A 376 -4.20 -7.16 18.53
CA TYR A 376 -5.07 -6.03 18.30
C TYR A 376 -4.29 -4.72 18.45
N HIS A 377 -4.36 -3.83 17.45
CA HIS A 377 -3.87 -2.46 17.57
C HIS A 377 -5.00 -1.54 18.01
N HIS A 378 -4.82 -0.89 19.15
CA HIS A 378 -5.78 0.05 19.70
C HIS A 378 -5.42 1.47 19.23
N ALA A 379 -6.26 2.05 18.38
CA ALA A 379 -5.95 3.33 17.74
C ALA A 379 -5.88 4.51 18.72
N GLU A 380 -6.60 4.41 19.84
CA GLU A 380 -6.74 5.46 20.85
C GLU A 380 -5.45 5.71 21.64
N ASP A 381 -4.69 4.66 21.94
CA ASP A 381 -3.43 4.75 22.67
C ASP A 381 -2.20 4.32 21.85
N GLY A 382 -2.41 3.85 20.63
CA GLY A 382 -1.37 3.41 19.70
C GLY A 382 -0.70 2.09 20.10
N LYS A 383 -1.22 1.36 21.09
CA LYS A 383 -0.58 0.15 21.61
C LYS A 383 -1.05 -1.11 20.90
N ILE A 384 -0.20 -2.13 20.96
CA ILE A 384 -0.49 -3.48 20.48
C ILE A 384 -0.78 -4.37 21.67
N TYR A 385 -1.95 -4.99 21.64
CA TYR A 385 -2.42 -5.95 22.63
C TYR A 385 -2.29 -7.35 22.05
N LEU A 386 -1.65 -8.24 22.79
CA LEU A 386 -1.50 -9.66 22.46
C LEU A 386 -2.26 -10.48 23.50
N TYR A 387 -3.37 -11.08 23.09
CA TYR A 387 -4.11 -12.04 23.88
C TYR A 387 -3.53 -13.42 23.66
N TYR A 388 -3.36 -14.18 24.74
CA TYR A 388 -2.69 -15.47 24.69
C TYR A 388 -3.43 -16.51 25.53
N THR A 389 -3.37 -17.76 25.09
CA THR A 389 -3.74 -18.90 25.94
C THR A 389 -2.52 -19.41 26.68
N ALA A 390 -2.63 -19.71 27.98
CA ALA A 390 -1.55 -20.33 28.75
C ALA A 390 -2.04 -21.41 29.72
N ASN A 391 -1.11 -22.22 30.22
CA ASN A 391 -1.38 -23.12 31.34
C ASN A 391 -1.63 -22.31 32.63
N ASP A 392 -2.71 -22.63 33.33
CA ASP A 392 -2.97 -22.09 34.67
C ASP A 392 -2.04 -22.78 35.69
N PRO A 393 -1.10 -22.04 36.31
CA PRO A 393 -0.16 -22.62 37.28
C PRO A 393 -0.88 -23.18 38.51
N ASP A 394 -2.04 -22.63 38.88
CA ASP A 394 -2.80 -23.03 40.07
C ASP A 394 -3.60 -24.33 39.85
N ARG A 395 -3.75 -24.75 38.59
CA ARG A 395 -4.63 -25.86 38.19
C ARG A 395 -3.95 -26.84 37.22
N ARG A 396 -2.63 -26.98 37.30
CA ARG A 396 -1.86 -27.92 36.46
C ARG A 396 -2.32 -29.38 36.66
N PRO A 397 -2.25 -30.23 35.62
CA PRO A 397 -1.80 -29.93 34.25
C PRO A 397 -2.93 -29.44 33.32
N ARG A 398 -4.19 -29.46 33.77
CA ARG A 398 -5.35 -29.26 32.87
C ARG A 398 -5.88 -27.84 32.83
N GLY A 399 -5.66 -27.04 33.86
CA GLY A 399 -6.10 -25.65 33.91
C GLY A 399 -5.51 -24.81 32.79
N LYS A 400 -6.35 -23.96 32.20
CA LYS A 400 -6.02 -23.02 31.14
C LYS A 400 -6.53 -21.64 31.49
N LEU A 401 -5.97 -20.62 30.87
CA LEU A 401 -6.40 -19.25 31.01
C LEU A 401 -6.14 -18.47 29.73
N VAL A 402 -6.90 -17.39 29.56
CA VAL A 402 -6.62 -16.31 28.62
C VAL A 402 -6.00 -15.15 29.40
N GLY A 403 -4.84 -14.68 28.96
CA GLY A 403 -4.21 -13.46 29.45
C GLY A 403 -3.96 -12.45 28.33
N VAL A 404 -3.43 -11.29 28.69
CA VAL A 404 -3.14 -10.20 27.76
C VAL A 404 -1.78 -9.57 28.06
N ALA A 405 -1.02 -9.27 27.00
CA ALA A 405 0.25 -8.57 27.05
C ALA A 405 0.22 -7.34 26.14
N VAL A 406 1.07 -6.35 26.39
CA VAL A 406 1.03 -5.04 25.72
C VAL A 406 2.41 -4.63 25.23
N ALA A 407 2.49 -4.06 24.02
CA ALA A 407 3.70 -3.47 23.44
C ALA A 407 3.40 -2.13 22.77
N ASP A 408 4.42 -1.29 22.60
CA ASP A 408 4.33 -0.06 21.81
C ASP A 408 4.55 -0.30 20.30
N HIS A 409 4.95 -1.51 19.91
CA HIS A 409 5.21 -1.88 18.52
C HIS A 409 4.90 -3.36 18.25
N PRO A 410 4.45 -3.75 17.04
CA PRO A 410 4.15 -5.14 16.70
C PRO A 410 5.31 -6.12 16.93
N LEU A 411 6.56 -5.65 16.83
CA LEU A 411 7.75 -6.48 17.11
C LEU A 411 8.00 -6.74 18.60
N GLY A 412 7.18 -6.17 19.49
CA GLY A 412 7.41 -6.21 20.93
C GLY A 412 8.56 -5.31 21.39
N PRO A 413 9.12 -5.57 22.59
CA PRO A 413 8.71 -6.64 23.50
C PRO A 413 7.31 -6.41 24.07
N PHE A 414 6.54 -7.49 24.21
CA PHE A 414 5.26 -7.48 24.91
C PHE A 414 5.44 -7.71 26.40
N GLU A 415 4.83 -6.86 27.20
CA GLU A 415 4.80 -6.93 28.67
C GLU A 415 3.48 -7.58 29.12
N ASP A 416 3.56 -8.66 29.88
CA ASP A 416 2.37 -9.35 30.42
C ASP A 416 1.61 -8.44 31.40
N LYS A 417 0.31 -8.26 31.19
CA LYS A 417 -0.60 -7.48 32.05
C LYS A 417 -1.52 -8.36 32.89
N GLY A 418 -1.43 -9.69 32.74
CA GLY A 418 -2.10 -10.65 33.61
C GLY A 418 -3.24 -11.42 32.94
N VAL A 419 -4.05 -12.04 33.79
CA VAL A 419 -5.09 -13.01 33.40
C VAL A 419 -6.42 -12.31 33.26
N LEU A 420 -7.09 -12.50 32.12
CA LEU A 420 -8.45 -12.01 31.87
C LEU A 420 -9.50 -13.04 32.28
N VAL A 421 -9.32 -14.29 31.85
CA VAL A 421 -10.33 -15.35 32.05
C VAL A 421 -9.65 -16.66 32.42
N LYS A 422 -10.01 -17.25 33.57
CA LYS A 422 -9.57 -18.59 33.97
C LYS A 422 -10.50 -19.67 33.40
N GLY A 423 -9.95 -20.83 33.07
CA GLY A 423 -10.68 -21.94 32.46
C GLY A 423 -11.00 -21.74 30.98
N ALA A 424 -10.33 -20.79 30.33
CA ALA A 424 -10.58 -20.42 28.93
C ALA A 424 -9.35 -20.60 28.04
N ILE A 425 -9.59 -20.68 26.73
CA ILE A 425 -8.60 -20.71 25.65
C ILE A 425 -9.06 -19.82 24.50
N ASP A 426 -8.17 -19.60 23.54
CA ASP A 426 -8.40 -19.03 22.21
C ASP A 426 -9.22 -17.73 22.26
N ALA A 427 -8.55 -16.63 22.57
CA ALA A 427 -9.18 -15.31 22.62
C ALA A 427 -9.19 -14.62 21.25
N HIS A 428 -10.17 -13.77 21.02
CA HIS A 428 -10.21 -12.83 19.90
C HIS A 428 -10.87 -11.53 20.32
N LEU A 429 -10.17 -10.40 20.20
CA LEU A 429 -10.74 -9.08 20.46
C LEU A 429 -11.30 -8.47 19.17
N PHE A 430 -12.58 -8.16 19.18
CA PHE A 430 -13.26 -7.46 18.09
C PHE A 430 -13.71 -6.08 18.55
N ARG A 431 -13.50 -5.09 17.67
CA ARG A 431 -14.06 -3.75 17.82
C ARG A 431 -15.19 -3.55 16.82
N ASP A 432 -16.34 -3.14 17.32
CA ASP A 432 -17.49 -2.81 16.49
C ASP A 432 -17.43 -1.37 15.95
N ASP A 433 -18.27 -1.06 14.96
CA ASP A 433 -18.28 0.25 14.29
C ASP A 433 -18.60 1.42 15.24
N ASP A 434 -19.26 1.15 16.36
CA ASP A 434 -19.58 2.14 17.41
C ASP A 434 -18.43 2.35 18.42
N GLY A 435 -17.31 1.64 18.25
CA GLY A 435 -16.16 1.68 19.14
C GLY A 435 -16.22 0.69 20.31
N SER A 436 -17.33 -0.04 20.49
CA SER A 436 -17.46 -1.04 21.55
C SER A 436 -16.52 -2.22 21.30
N LEU A 437 -15.89 -2.69 22.38
CA LEU A 437 -14.97 -3.82 22.37
C LEU A 437 -15.66 -5.09 22.90
N TYR A 438 -15.40 -6.22 22.25
CA TYR A 438 -15.93 -7.52 22.61
C TYR A 438 -14.82 -8.57 22.57
N LEU A 439 -14.58 -9.23 23.69
CA LEU A 439 -13.66 -10.36 23.78
C LEU A 439 -14.44 -11.65 23.59
N TYR A 440 -14.08 -12.41 22.56
CA TYR A 440 -14.55 -13.77 22.34
C TYR A 440 -13.52 -14.74 22.87
N TYR A 441 -13.97 -15.83 23.49
CA TYR A 441 -13.09 -16.87 24.01
C TYR A 441 -13.85 -18.19 24.19
N VAL A 442 -13.10 -19.27 24.37
CA VAL A 442 -13.65 -20.62 24.58
C VAL A 442 -13.53 -20.98 26.05
N MET A 443 -14.65 -21.16 26.73
CA MET A 443 -14.68 -21.78 28.06
C MET A 443 -14.51 -23.29 27.92
N LEU A 444 -13.71 -23.90 28.80
CA LEU A 444 -13.54 -25.36 28.90
C LEU A 444 -14.48 -26.03 29.91
N PRO A 445 -14.87 -25.40 31.04
CA PRO A 445 -15.93 -25.93 31.89
C PRO A 445 -17.23 -26.06 31.10
N GLY A 446 -17.74 -27.29 30.96
CA GLY A 446 -18.91 -27.58 30.12
C GLY A 446 -18.60 -28.05 28.69
N GLY A 447 -17.31 -28.19 28.34
CA GLY A 447 -16.84 -28.52 26.98
C GLY A 447 -16.34 -27.28 26.26
N PHE A 448 -15.94 -27.39 24.98
CA PHE A 448 -15.41 -26.27 24.19
C PHE A 448 -16.54 -25.32 23.76
N GLN A 449 -16.95 -24.42 24.65
CA GLN A 449 -18.07 -23.52 24.48
C GLN A 449 -17.58 -22.09 24.22
N ASN A 450 -18.10 -21.45 23.18
CA ASN A 450 -17.71 -20.09 22.80
C ASN A 450 -18.57 -19.06 23.51
N PHE A 451 -17.90 -18.11 24.17
CA PHE A 451 -18.49 -16.99 24.88
C PHE A 451 -18.04 -15.67 24.27
N VAL A 452 -18.86 -14.65 24.46
CA VAL A 452 -18.51 -13.25 24.21
C VAL A 452 -18.70 -12.45 25.49
N GLN A 453 -17.80 -11.51 25.76
CA GLN A 453 -17.89 -10.59 26.88
C GLN A 453 -17.56 -9.17 26.41
N PRO A 454 -18.41 -8.18 26.70
CA PRO A 454 -18.05 -6.78 26.48
C PRO A 454 -16.78 -6.42 27.24
N MET A 455 -16.00 -5.49 26.72
CA MET A 455 -14.77 -4.98 27.34
C MET A 455 -14.92 -3.47 27.57
N ALA A 456 -14.47 -2.98 28.72
CA ALA A 456 -14.45 -1.54 29.02
C ALA A 456 -13.28 -0.85 28.28
N ASP A 457 -12.17 -1.56 28.17
CA ASP A 457 -10.94 -1.22 27.46
C ASP A 457 -10.26 -2.55 27.07
N PRO A 458 -9.17 -2.56 26.28
CA PRO A 458 -8.53 -3.81 25.86
C PRO A 458 -8.01 -4.72 27.00
N LEU A 459 -7.92 -4.24 28.25
CA LEU A 459 -7.43 -4.98 29.41
C LEU A 459 -8.53 -5.39 30.40
N THR A 460 -9.74 -4.82 30.30
CA THR A 460 -10.75 -4.93 31.36
C THR A 460 -12.08 -5.49 30.84
N PRO A 461 -12.44 -6.74 31.18
CA PRO A 461 -13.77 -7.28 30.91
C PRO A 461 -14.87 -6.53 31.64
N LYS A 462 -16.03 -6.39 30.99
CA LYS A 462 -17.19 -5.65 31.48
C LYS A 462 -18.46 -6.49 31.36
N GLY A 463 -19.20 -6.56 32.46
CA GLY A 463 -20.45 -7.31 32.52
C GLY A 463 -20.26 -8.82 32.45
N GLU A 464 -21.38 -9.53 32.32
CA GLU A 464 -21.40 -11.00 32.32
C GLU A 464 -21.09 -11.57 30.92
N PRO A 465 -20.34 -12.68 30.83
CA PRO A 465 -20.10 -13.36 29.58
C PRO A 465 -21.35 -14.09 29.10
N LYS A 466 -21.55 -14.13 27.78
CA LYS A 466 -22.70 -14.76 27.13
C LYS A 466 -22.26 -15.92 26.25
N LEU A 467 -22.84 -17.10 26.45
CA LEU A 467 -22.67 -18.25 25.57
C LEU A 467 -23.28 -17.95 24.19
N ILE A 468 -22.49 -18.11 23.13
CA ILE A 468 -22.92 -17.80 21.76
C ILE A 468 -22.90 -19.01 20.82
N LEU A 469 -22.02 -19.99 21.06
CA LEU A 469 -21.89 -21.15 20.21
C LEU A 469 -21.29 -22.33 20.98
N GLN A 470 -21.75 -23.54 20.69
CA GLN A 470 -21.22 -24.77 21.26
C GLN A 470 -21.31 -25.92 20.24
N PRO A 471 -20.65 -27.07 20.45
CA PRO A 471 -20.70 -28.20 19.52
C PRO A 471 -22.12 -28.75 19.39
N SER A 472 -22.74 -28.55 18.23
CA SER A 472 -24.11 -28.97 17.89
C SER A 472 -24.17 -29.84 16.63
N GLU A 473 -23.18 -29.75 15.73
CA GLU A 473 -23.20 -30.39 14.41
C GLU A 473 -22.25 -31.60 14.34
N GLY A 474 -22.50 -32.53 13.41
CA GLY A 474 -21.73 -33.77 13.32
C GLY A 474 -20.25 -33.57 13.00
N TRP A 475 -19.90 -32.56 12.20
CA TRP A 475 -18.52 -32.25 11.83
C TRP A 475 -17.69 -31.68 12.99
N GLU A 476 -18.35 -31.07 13.98
CA GLU A 476 -17.74 -30.52 15.20
C GLU A 476 -17.41 -31.62 16.23
N ARG A 477 -17.86 -32.87 15.96
CA ARG A 477 -17.87 -34.00 16.91
C ARG A 477 -17.05 -35.20 16.42
N ARG A 478 -16.38 -35.12 15.27
CA ARG A 478 -15.66 -36.28 14.69
C ARG A 478 -14.47 -36.69 15.54
N HIS A 479 -13.75 -35.72 16.09
CA HIS A 479 -12.60 -35.94 16.96
C HIS A 479 -12.73 -35.08 18.23
N GLY A 480 -13.60 -35.51 19.15
CA GLY A 480 -13.99 -34.71 20.31
C GLY A 480 -15.08 -33.69 19.99
N HIS A 481 -15.74 -33.15 21.02
CA HIS A 481 -16.80 -32.16 20.88
C HIS A 481 -16.18 -30.77 20.98
N VAL A 482 -15.78 -30.21 19.84
CA VAL A 482 -14.94 -29.00 19.79
C VAL A 482 -15.57 -27.93 18.91
N THR A 483 -15.67 -26.72 19.46
CA THR A 483 -15.85 -25.47 18.73
C THR A 483 -14.92 -24.43 19.37
N GLU A 484 -13.93 -23.94 18.63
CA GLU A 484 -12.85 -23.07 19.15
C GLU A 484 -12.27 -22.13 18.08
N GLY A 485 -11.21 -21.38 18.38
CA GLY A 485 -10.57 -20.45 17.45
C GLY A 485 -11.52 -19.38 16.91
N PRO A 486 -12.08 -18.51 17.79
CA PRO A 486 -13.03 -17.48 17.39
C PRO A 486 -12.39 -16.47 16.44
N TRP A 487 -13.13 -16.07 15.41
CA TRP A 487 -12.74 -14.95 14.54
C TRP A 487 -13.99 -14.22 14.05
N MET A 488 -14.05 -12.89 14.24
CA MET A 488 -15.23 -12.10 13.88
C MET A 488 -14.98 -11.25 12.62
N LEU A 489 -15.88 -11.39 11.65
CA LEU A 489 -15.97 -10.49 10.49
C LEU A 489 -17.31 -9.73 10.54
N LYS A 490 -17.30 -8.45 10.15
CA LYS A 490 -18.53 -7.66 9.98
C LYS A 490 -18.64 -7.17 8.54
N ARG A 491 -19.79 -7.39 7.91
CA ARG A 491 -20.09 -6.90 6.55
C ARG A 491 -21.57 -6.56 6.41
N ASN A 492 -21.86 -5.35 5.96
CA ASN A 492 -23.22 -4.87 5.69
C ASN A 492 -24.18 -5.07 6.88
N GLY A 493 -23.72 -4.77 8.10
CA GLY A 493 -24.51 -4.95 9.34
C GLY A 493 -24.69 -6.40 9.81
N VAL A 494 -24.09 -7.37 9.12
CA VAL A 494 -24.10 -8.78 9.52
C VAL A 494 -22.76 -9.16 10.14
N TYR A 495 -22.82 -9.87 11.26
CA TYR A 495 -21.67 -10.40 12.00
C TYR A 495 -21.49 -11.86 11.62
N TYR A 496 -20.32 -12.20 11.10
CA TYR A 496 -19.90 -13.52 10.67
C TYR A 496 -18.89 -14.05 11.69
N TYR A 497 -19.37 -14.85 12.62
CA TYR A 497 -18.56 -15.51 13.63
C TYR A 497 -18.00 -16.82 13.07
N MET A 498 -16.74 -16.78 12.67
CA MET A 498 -16.02 -17.95 12.19
C MET A 498 -15.38 -18.69 13.38
N TYR A 499 -15.32 -20.02 13.26
CA TYR A 499 -14.79 -20.89 14.30
C TYR A 499 -14.31 -22.20 13.68
N SER A 500 -13.49 -22.94 14.42
CA SER A 500 -13.02 -24.26 14.03
C SER A 500 -13.67 -25.36 14.87
N GLY A 501 -13.79 -26.56 14.34
CA GLY A 501 -14.43 -27.69 15.03
C GLY A 501 -13.79 -29.03 14.74
N SER A 502 -14.11 -30.03 15.58
CA SER A 502 -13.28 -31.24 15.81
C SER A 502 -11.91 -30.90 16.44
N GLY A 503 -11.14 -31.89 16.89
CA GLY A 503 -9.87 -31.66 17.57
C GLY A 503 -8.76 -31.18 16.62
N ALA A 504 -8.08 -30.09 16.99
CA ALA A 504 -6.98 -29.48 16.21
C ALA A 504 -5.78 -30.40 15.92
N ASN A 505 -5.64 -31.50 16.65
CA ASN A 505 -4.63 -32.53 16.41
C ASN A 505 -5.07 -33.60 15.40
N GLY A 506 -6.31 -33.56 14.91
CA GLY A 506 -6.88 -34.54 14.00
C GLY A 506 -6.97 -34.06 12.55
N PRO A 507 -7.09 -34.97 11.57
CA PRO A 507 -7.20 -34.60 10.16
C PRO A 507 -8.58 -34.04 9.78
N ASP A 508 -9.59 -34.18 10.64
CA ASP A 508 -10.95 -33.68 10.44
C ASP A 508 -11.20 -32.30 11.05
N TYR A 509 -10.16 -31.63 11.59
CA TYR A 509 -10.28 -30.23 11.99
C TYR A 509 -10.73 -29.39 10.79
N ALA A 510 -11.69 -28.50 11.00
CA ALA A 510 -12.39 -27.80 9.93
C ALA A 510 -12.86 -26.43 10.39
N ILE A 511 -13.11 -25.52 9.44
CA ILE A 511 -13.62 -24.16 9.71
C ILE A 511 -15.08 -24.08 9.27
N GLY A 512 -15.91 -23.50 10.14
CA GLY A 512 -17.29 -23.13 9.86
C GLY A 512 -17.55 -21.68 10.28
N TYR A 513 -18.75 -21.20 10.01
CA TYR A 513 -19.19 -19.90 10.50
C TYR A 513 -20.67 -19.87 10.88
N ALA A 514 -21.03 -18.89 11.70
CA ALA A 514 -22.39 -18.56 12.08
C ALA A 514 -22.64 -17.06 11.91
N THR A 515 -23.89 -16.66 11.64
CA THR A 515 -24.23 -15.25 11.41
C THR A 515 -25.18 -14.70 12.46
N ALA A 516 -25.04 -13.42 12.78
CA ALA A 516 -25.95 -12.66 13.64
C ALA A 516 -26.12 -11.21 13.17
N THR A 517 -27.10 -10.51 13.73
CA THR A 517 -27.33 -9.06 13.55
C THR A 517 -26.78 -8.22 14.71
N SER A 518 -26.10 -8.85 15.67
CA SER A 518 -25.48 -8.22 16.85
C SER A 518 -24.16 -8.94 17.15
N PRO A 519 -23.13 -8.24 17.68
CA PRO A 519 -21.88 -8.90 18.09
C PRO A 519 -22.12 -9.96 19.17
N THR A 520 -23.20 -9.84 19.94
CA THR A 520 -23.52 -10.80 21.01
C THR A 520 -24.50 -11.90 20.60
N GLY A 521 -24.80 -12.03 19.31
CA GLY A 521 -25.76 -13.00 18.80
C GLY A 521 -27.23 -12.62 19.05
N PRO A 522 -28.18 -13.56 18.92
CA PRO A 522 -27.94 -15.00 18.71
C PRO A 522 -27.31 -15.30 17.34
N PHE A 523 -26.41 -16.28 17.31
CA PHE A 523 -25.75 -16.72 16.08
C PHE A 523 -26.46 -17.94 15.49
N THR A 524 -26.63 -17.94 14.17
CA THR A 524 -27.20 -19.06 13.40
C THR A 524 -26.10 -19.68 12.54
N LYS A 525 -25.80 -20.97 12.74
CA LYS A 525 -24.78 -21.69 11.97
C LYS A 525 -25.16 -21.76 10.49
N HIS A 526 -24.19 -21.56 9.62
CA HIS A 526 -24.39 -21.68 8.19
C HIS A 526 -24.67 -23.15 7.82
N PRO A 527 -25.76 -23.47 7.11
CA PRO A 527 -26.11 -24.85 6.76
C PRO A 527 -25.10 -25.56 5.86
N GLY A 528 -24.24 -24.81 5.16
CA GLY A 528 -23.14 -25.35 4.35
C GLY A 528 -21.85 -25.62 5.12
N ASN A 529 -21.84 -25.50 6.45
CA ASN A 529 -20.65 -25.81 7.25
C ASN A 529 -20.27 -27.32 7.16
N PRO A 530 -18.97 -27.65 7.24
CA PRO A 530 -17.83 -26.73 7.29
C PRO A 530 -17.46 -26.17 5.91
N ILE A 531 -17.01 -24.90 5.88
CA ILE A 531 -16.59 -24.19 4.67
C ILE A 531 -15.12 -24.44 4.28
N ALA A 532 -14.30 -24.89 5.23
CA ALA A 532 -12.96 -25.40 4.97
C ALA A 532 -12.79 -26.73 5.69
N GLN A 533 -12.49 -27.80 4.94
CA GLN A 533 -12.39 -29.15 5.49
C GLN A 533 -11.37 -29.98 4.71
N ARG A 534 -11.02 -31.13 5.29
CA ARG A 534 -10.16 -32.14 4.64
C ARG A 534 -10.65 -32.48 3.23
N GLY A 535 -9.71 -32.53 2.30
CA GLY A 535 -9.94 -32.92 0.89
C GLY A 535 -8.72 -32.64 0.03
N ASN A 536 -8.52 -33.36 -1.07
CA ASN A 536 -7.45 -33.07 -2.04
C ASN A 536 -6.03 -32.91 -1.44
N GLY A 537 -5.68 -33.73 -0.44
CA GLY A 537 -4.38 -33.67 0.23
C GLY A 537 -4.25 -32.60 1.35
N ILE A 538 -5.31 -31.82 1.59
CA ILE A 538 -5.43 -30.92 2.74
C ILE A 538 -5.96 -31.72 3.94
N PHE A 539 -5.37 -31.52 5.11
CA PHE A 539 -5.73 -32.19 6.35
C PHE A 539 -5.85 -31.17 7.48
N GLY A 540 -6.90 -31.31 8.29
CA GLY A 540 -7.14 -30.47 9.46
C GLY A 540 -7.03 -28.95 9.24
N PRO A 541 -7.63 -28.35 8.19
CA PRO A 541 -7.63 -26.90 8.03
C PRO A 541 -8.42 -26.26 9.16
N GLY A 542 -7.77 -25.46 10.01
CA GLY A 542 -8.45 -24.79 11.11
C GLY A 542 -7.53 -23.89 11.90
N HIS A 543 -8.09 -23.26 12.93
CA HIS A 543 -7.61 -22.06 13.60
C HIS A 543 -7.08 -21.02 12.62
N HIS A 544 -7.77 -19.89 12.51
CA HIS A 544 -7.57 -18.99 11.39
C HIS A 544 -7.78 -17.54 11.79
N CYS A 545 -7.24 -16.67 10.96
CA CYS A 545 -7.59 -15.28 10.90
C CYS A 545 -7.85 -14.88 9.45
N THR A 546 -8.30 -13.65 9.23
CA THR A 546 -8.39 -13.08 7.89
C THR A 546 -7.63 -11.77 7.81
N ALA A 547 -6.97 -11.51 6.68
CA ALA A 547 -6.34 -10.23 6.39
C ALA A 547 -6.74 -9.74 5.00
N LYS A 548 -6.79 -8.42 4.82
CA LYS A 548 -6.87 -7.85 3.46
C LYS A 548 -5.48 -7.93 2.83
N GLY A 549 -5.40 -8.38 1.58
CA GLY A 549 -4.16 -8.39 0.80
C GLY A 549 -3.84 -7.02 0.22
N PRO A 550 -2.65 -6.85 -0.38
CA PRO A 550 -2.31 -5.65 -1.16
C PRO A 550 -3.31 -5.35 -2.28
N ASP A 551 -3.95 -6.37 -2.85
CA ASP A 551 -5.06 -6.24 -3.81
C ASP A 551 -6.40 -5.78 -3.20
N GLY A 552 -6.47 -5.57 -1.88
CA GLY A 552 -7.67 -5.20 -1.15
C GLY A 552 -8.69 -6.34 -0.96
N ARG A 553 -8.41 -7.54 -1.49
CA ARG A 553 -9.26 -8.72 -1.30
C ARG A 553 -8.99 -9.36 0.06
N LEU A 554 -9.95 -10.16 0.52
CA LEU A 554 -9.86 -10.85 1.80
C LEU A 554 -9.17 -12.21 1.61
N TRP A 555 -8.25 -12.52 2.51
CA TRP A 555 -7.47 -13.74 2.52
C TRP A 555 -7.65 -14.43 3.86
N LEU A 556 -7.80 -15.76 3.83
CA LEU A 556 -7.82 -16.62 4.99
C LEU A 556 -6.41 -17.11 5.27
N ILE A 557 -5.89 -16.82 6.47
CA ILE A 557 -4.62 -17.36 6.96
C ILE A 557 -4.98 -18.38 8.04
N TYR A 558 -4.52 -19.61 7.90
CA TYR A 558 -4.94 -20.74 8.73
C TYR A 558 -3.83 -21.77 8.80
N HIS A 559 -3.96 -22.79 9.64
CA HIS A 559 -3.03 -23.91 9.62
C HIS A 559 -3.62 -25.15 8.95
N GLN A 560 -2.73 -25.97 8.39
CA GLN A 560 -3.03 -27.34 7.97
C GLN A 560 -2.10 -28.32 8.68
N LYS A 561 -2.45 -29.61 8.59
CA LYS A 561 -1.63 -30.72 9.04
C LYS A 561 -0.76 -31.30 7.93
N ASN A 562 0.46 -31.69 8.30
CA ASN A 562 1.35 -32.44 7.42
C ASN A 562 0.84 -33.85 7.14
N THR A 563 0.26 -34.50 8.15
CA THR A 563 -0.13 -35.91 8.11
C THR A 563 -1.60 -36.13 8.44
N THR A 564 -2.10 -37.34 8.18
CA THR A 564 -3.43 -37.79 8.61
C THR A 564 -3.46 -38.36 10.02
N LYS A 565 -2.31 -38.43 10.71
CA LYS A 565 -2.23 -39.01 12.06
C LYS A 565 -2.78 -38.03 13.09
N VAL A 566 -3.06 -38.52 14.30
CA VAL A 566 -3.35 -37.67 15.46
C VAL A 566 -2.02 -37.23 16.06
N ASP A 567 -1.64 -35.98 15.80
CA ASP A 567 -0.37 -35.36 16.18
C ASP A 567 -0.46 -33.82 16.06
N TRP A 568 0.62 -33.11 16.35
CA TRP A 568 0.69 -31.65 16.28
C TRP A 568 1.53 -31.13 15.11
N ASP A 569 1.76 -31.96 14.09
CA ASP A 569 2.60 -31.60 12.93
C ASP A 569 1.82 -30.75 11.93
N ARG A 570 2.07 -29.43 12.00
CA ARG A 570 1.28 -28.37 11.36
C ARG A 570 2.15 -27.31 10.69
N PHE A 571 1.54 -26.57 9.77
CA PHE A 571 2.14 -25.44 9.08
C PHE A 571 1.08 -24.39 8.74
N VAL A 572 1.50 -23.15 8.48
CA VAL A 572 0.58 -22.05 8.13
C VAL A 572 0.45 -21.92 6.61
N THR A 573 -0.78 -21.67 6.19
CA THR A 573 -1.23 -21.50 4.81
C THR A 573 -2.04 -20.23 4.65
N ILE A 574 -2.14 -19.76 3.41
CA ILE A 574 -3.00 -18.65 3.00
C ILE A 574 -3.84 -19.07 1.80
N ASP A 575 -5.10 -18.65 1.73
CA ASP A 575 -5.96 -18.88 0.56
C ASP A 575 -7.04 -17.78 0.44
N PRO A 576 -7.57 -17.51 -0.75
CA PRO A 576 -8.55 -16.44 -0.94
C PRO A 576 -9.88 -16.78 -0.23
N LEU A 577 -10.47 -15.76 0.39
CA LEU A 577 -11.79 -15.81 1.01
C LEU A 577 -12.63 -14.67 0.42
N TRP A 578 -13.84 -14.97 -0.04
CA TRP A 578 -14.73 -13.95 -0.56
C TRP A 578 -16.18 -14.21 -0.15
N PHE A 579 -16.98 -13.16 -0.26
CA PHE A 579 -18.42 -13.27 -0.07
C PHE A 579 -19.10 -13.17 -1.43
N ASP A 580 -20.11 -14.00 -1.67
CA ASP A 580 -21.00 -13.79 -2.81
C ASP A 580 -22.03 -12.66 -2.53
N ASP A 581 -22.89 -12.42 -3.52
CA ASP A 581 -23.94 -11.39 -3.46
C ASP A 581 -25.00 -11.67 -2.38
N LYS A 582 -25.10 -12.92 -1.90
CA LYS A 582 -25.99 -13.34 -0.82
C LYS A 582 -25.31 -13.28 0.55
N GLY A 583 -24.04 -12.89 0.61
CA GLY A 583 -23.25 -12.87 1.83
C GLY A 583 -22.76 -14.24 2.27
N ILE A 584 -22.74 -15.26 1.40
CA ILE A 584 -22.17 -16.57 1.73
C ILE A 584 -20.65 -16.49 1.58
N ILE A 585 -19.93 -17.02 2.57
CA ILE A 585 -18.46 -17.11 2.54
C ILE A 585 -18.04 -18.27 1.65
N HIS A 586 -17.13 -18.01 0.73
CA HIS A 586 -16.48 -18.99 -0.13
C HIS A 586 -14.97 -18.95 0.10
N ILE A 587 -14.35 -20.13 0.08
CA ILE A 587 -12.91 -20.33 0.27
C ILE A 587 -12.42 -21.32 -0.77
N ARG A 588 -11.20 -21.13 -1.27
CA ARG A 588 -10.52 -22.10 -2.12
C ARG A 588 -9.19 -22.53 -1.49
N LEU A 589 -9.21 -23.64 -0.77
CA LEU A 589 -8.01 -24.18 -0.12
C LEU A 589 -7.01 -24.72 -1.13
N SER A 590 -5.71 -24.55 -0.87
CA SER A 590 -4.62 -25.08 -1.70
C SER A 590 -3.51 -25.72 -0.88
N ARG A 591 -2.72 -26.60 -1.53
CA ARG A 591 -1.51 -27.18 -0.96
C ARG A 591 -0.58 -27.65 -2.08
N GLY A 592 0.67 -27.19 -2.07
CA GLY A 592 1.67 -27.66 -3.02
C GLY A 592 1.36 -27.36 -4.49
N THR A 593 0.46 -26.41 -4.77
CA THR A 593 0.15 -25.88 -6.09
C THR A 593 0.48 -24.39 -6.12
N ASP A 594 0.88 -23.87 -7.29
CA ASP A 594 1.03 -22.44 -7.49
C ASP A 594 -0.37 -21.85 -7.72
N GLU A 595 -0.73 -20.87 -6.90
CA GLU A 595 -2.00 -20.16 -6.96
C GLU A 595 -1.76 -18.66 -7.15
N PRO A 596 -2.70 -17.87 -7.70
CA PRO A 596 -2.54 -16.43 -7.85
C PRO A 596 -2.30 -15.73 -6.49
N ALA A 597 -1.26 -14.91 -6.38
CA ALA A 597 -0.90 -14.19 -5.16
C ALA A 597 -1.83 -13.01 -4.82
N PRO A 598 -1.87 -12.59 -3.53
CA PRO A 598 -2.51 -11.37 -3.03
C PRO A 598 -2.06 -10.05 -3.67
#